data_AF-A0A933R942-F1
#
_entry.id   AF-A0A933R942-F1
#
_cell.length_a   1.000
_cell.length_b   1.000
_cell.length_c   1.000
_cell.angle_alpha   90.00
_cell.angle_beta   90.00
_cell.angle_gamma   90.00
#
_symmetry.space_group_name_H-M   'P 1'
#
loop_
_entity.id
_entity.type
_entity.pdbx_description
1 polymer ?
#
loop_
_entity_poly.entity_id
_entity_poly.type
_entity_poly.pdbx_seq_one_letter_code
_entity_poly.pdbx_strand_id
1 'polypeptide(L)' 'MNGFVGALLRKLAGLIPVLLAVSLATYFLIDLVPGDPAAIMLGANATPEQLDVVHDELDL' A
#
# COMPACT_ATOMS: atom_id res chain seq x y z
N MET A 1 38.37 1.71 -10.96
CA MET A 1 36.90 1.76 -11.19
C MET A 1 36.06 0.97 -10.20
N ASN A 2 36.60 -0.07 -9.52
CA ASN A 2 35.81 -0.98 -8.67
C ASN A 2 35.37 -0.40 -7.31
N GLY A 3 36.13 0.55 -6.74
CA GLY A 3 35.80 1.15 -5.44
C GLY A 3 34.56 2.04 -5.45
N PHE A 4 34.27 2.68 -6.58
CA PHE A 4 33.09 3.55 -6.72
C PHE A 4 31.79 2.74 -6.77
N VAL A 5 31.81 1.61 -7.50
CA VAL A 5 30.68 0.68 -7.59
C VAL A 5 30.35 0.07 -6.23
N GLY A 6 31.36 -0.33 -5.45
CA GLY A 6 31.15 -0.86 -4.09
C GLY A 6 30.53 0.16 -3.12
N ALA A 7 30.96 1.43 -3.19
CA ALA A 7 30.37 2.50 -2.38
C ALA A 7 28.91 2.79 -2.76
N LEU A 8 28.58 2.73 -4.06
CA LEU A 8 27.21 2.92 -4.55
C LEU A 8 26.29 1.76 -4.15
N LEU A 9 26.74 0.51 -4.29
CA LEU A 9 25.98 -0.68 -3.88
C LEU A 9 25.67 -0.68 -2.37
N ARG A 10 26.60 -0.25 -1.53
CA ARG A 10 26.36 -0.13 -0.08
C ARG A 10 25.28 0.91 0.26
N LYS A 11 25.23 2.02 -0.48
CA LYS A 11 24.18 3.04 -0.34
C LYS A 11 22.82 2.51 -0.79
N LEU A 12 22.77 1.83 -1.93
CA LEU A 12 21.55 1.21 -2.46
C LEU A 12 21.03 0.07 -1.57
N ALA A 13 21.91 -0.75 -1.02
CA ALA A 13 21.53 -1.80 -0.08
C ALA A 13 20.87 -1.24 1.20
N GLY A 14 21.27 -0.03 1.63
CA GLY A 14 20.64 0.67 2.75
C GLY A 14 19.23 1.20 2.44
N LEU A 15 18.89 1.41 1.17
CA LEU A 15 17.52 1.81 0.77
C LEU A 15 16.53 0.65 0.88
N ILE A 16 16.97 -0.59 0.63
CA ILE A 16 16.11 -1.78 0.67
C ILE A 16 15.33 -1.91 2.00
N PRO A 17 15.97 -1.89 3.19
CA PRO A 17 15.24 -2.01 4.45
C PRO A 17 14.32 -0.81 4.72
N VAL A 18 14.68 0.39 4.26
CA VAL A 18 13.82 1.58 4.39
C VAL A 18 12.55 1.42 3.54
N LEU A 19 12.70 1.02 2.28
CA LEU A 19 11.57 0.77 1.39
C LEU A 19 10.67 -0.35 1.94
N LEU A 20 11.26 -1.44 2.41
CA LEU A 20 10.50 -2.53 3.04
C LEU A 20 9.74 -2.06 4.28
N ALA A 21 10.38 -1.28 5.16
CA ALA A 21 9.74 -0.76 6.36
C ALA A 21 8.57 0.17 6.01
N VAL A 22 8.75 1.06 5.03
CA VAL A 22 7.68 1.95 4.55
C VAL A 22 6.55 1.15 3.92
N SER A 23 6.84 0.19 3.05
CA SER A 23 5.81 -0.65 2.41
C SER A 23 5.01 -1.46 3.42
N LEU A 24 5.67 -2.12 4.38
CA LEU A 24 4.99 -2.85 5.44
C LEU A 24 4.16 -1.90 6.31
N ALA A 25 4.73 -0.75 6.70
CA ALA A 25 4.02 0.24 7.49
C ALA A 25 2.77 0.74 6.75
N THR A 26 2.86 1.06 5.46
CA THR A 26 1.68 1.49 4.67
C THR A 26 0.66 0.39 4.52
N TYR A 27 1.09 -0.86 4.31
CA TYR A 27 0.18 -2.00 4.22
C TYR A 27 -0.59 -2.19 5.53
N PHE A 28 0.11 -2.23 6.66
CA PHE A 28 -0.53 -2.32 7.96
C PHE A 28 -1.39 -1.10 8.27
N LEU A 29 -0.99 0.11 7.86
CA LEU A 29 -1.81 1.29 8.05
C LEU A 29 -3.12 1.20 7.25
N ILE A 30 -3.09 0.68 6.02
CA ILE A 30 -4.32 0.49 5.23
C ILE A 30 -5.21 -0.58 5.86
N ASP A 31 -4.62 -1.70 6.30
CA ASP A 31 -5.35 -2.80 6.97
C ASP A 31 -5.90 -2.38 8.35
N LEU A 32 -5.18 -1.50 9.06
CA LEU A 32 -5.59 -0.95 10.36
C LEU A 32 -6.58 0.20 10.24
N VAL A 33 -6.68 0.88 9.08
CA VAL A 33 -7.70 1.91 8.86
C VAL A 33 -9.05 1.19 8.81
N PRO A 34 -9.92 1.37 9.83
CA PRO A 34 -11.21 0.73 9.83
C PRO A 34 -12.10 1.51 8.85
N GLY A 35 -12.24 0.97 7.64
CA GLY A 35 -13.04 1.58 6.60
C GLY A 35 -12.89 0.81 5.31
N ASP A 36 -13.99 0.22 4.86
CA ASP A 36 -14.05 -0.43 3.56
C ASP A 36 -13.71 0.60 2.47
N PRO A 37 -12.67 0.36 1.64
CA PRO A 37 -12.32 1.28 0.56
C PRO A 37 -13.48 1.53 -0.40
N ALA A 38 -14.37 0.54 -0.62
CA ALA A 38 -15.58 0.75 -1.42
C ALA A 38 -16.52 1.77 -0.77
N ALA A 39 -16.72 1.69 0.55
CA ALA A 39 -17.47 2.70 1.32
C ALA A 39 -16.82 4.10 1.27
N ILE A 40 -15.49 4.19 1.28
CA ILE A 40 -14.78 5.47 1.12
C ILE A 40 -14.95 6.03 -0.30
N MET A 41 -14.90 5.18 -1.31
CA MET A 41 -15.04 5.57 -2.72
C MET A 41 -16.48 6.00 -3.08
N LEU A 42 -17.49 5.34 -2.51
CA LEU A 42 -18.90 5.66 -2.73
C LEU A 42 -19.39 6.82 -1.83
N GLY A 43 -18.66 7.11 -0.75
CA GLY A 43 -18.95 8.21 0.17
C GLY A 43 -20.14 7.95 1.11
N ALA A 44 -20.51 8.96 1.89
CA ALA A 44 -21.45 8.82 3.01
C ALA A 44 -22.90 8.39 2.65
N ASN A 45 -23.24 8.33 1.36
CA ASN A 45 -24.56 7.93 0.87
C ASN A 45 -24.56 6.57 0.15
N ALA A 46 -23.48 5.79 0.29
CA ALA A 46 -23.39 4.47 -0.33
C ALA A 46 -24.55 3.57 0.15
N THR A 47 -25.38 3.08 -0.79
CA THR A 47 -26.38 2.08 -0.45
C THR A 47 -25.72 0.70 -0.37
N PRO A 48 -26.27 -0.24 0.43
CA PRO A 48 -25.71 -1.59 0.55
C PRO A 48 -25.54 -2.29 -0.80
N GLU A 49 -26.49 -2.11 -1.72
CA GLU A 49 -26.45 -2.74 -3.04
C GLU A 49 -25.32 -2.19 -3.91
N GLN A 50 -24.94 -0.91 -3.74
CA GLN A 50 -23.83 -0.31 -4.48
C GLN A 50 -22.48 -0.79 -3.93
N LEU A 51 -22.41 -1.11 -2.64
CA LEU A 51 -21.23 -1.69 -2.01
C LEU A 51 -20.96 -3.10 -2.56
N ASP A 52 -22.01 -3.94 -2.60
CA ASP A 52 -21.92 -5.32 -3.07
C ASP A 52 -21.44 -5.42 -4.53
N VAL A 53 -21.93 -4.53 -5.41
CA VAL A 53 -21.49 -4.47 -6.81
C VAL A 53 -20.00 -4.11 -6.91
N VAL A 54 -19.51 -3.22 -6.06
CA VAL A 54 -18.11 -2.79 -6.08
C VAL A 54 -17.19 -3.88 -5.51
N HIS A 55 -17.62 -4.62 -4.48
CA HIS A 55 -16.89 -5.78 -3.99
C HIS A 55 -16.81 -6.89 -5.04
N ASP A 56 -17.91 -7.19 -5.72
CA ASP A 56 -17.95 -8.19 -6.81
C ASP A 56 -17.11 -7.78 -8.03
N GLU A 57 -17.08 -6.50 -8.41
CA GLU A 57 -16.28 -6.02 -9.57
C GLU A 57 -14.78 -5.90 -9.27
N LEU A 58 -14.41 -5.59 -8.03
CA LEU A 58 -13.01 -5.37 -7.63
C LEU A 58 -12.34 -6.63 -7.04
N ASP A 59 -13.09 -7.72 -6.88
CA ASP A 59 -12.63 -8.99 -6.27
C ASP A 59 -12.01 -8.78 -4.87
N LEU A 60 -12.62 -7.86 -4.10
CA LEU A 60 -12.20 -7.46 -2.74
C LEU A 60 -12.95 -8.24 -1.66
#